data_AF-A0A2N0NLG7-F1
#
_entry.id   AF-A0A2N0NLG7-F1
#
_cell.length_a   1.000
_cell.length_b   1.000
_cell.length_c   1.000
_cell.angle_alpha   90.00
_cell.angle_beta   90.00
_cell.angle_gamma   90.00
#
_symmetry.space_group_name_H-M   'P 1'
#
loop_
_entity.id
_entity.type
_entity.pdbx_description
1 polymer ?
#
loop_
_entity_poly.entity_id
_entity_poly.type
_entity_poly.pdbx_seq_one_letter_code
_entity_poly.pdbx_strand_id
1 'polypeptide(L)' 'AYRHCYWSGLLTFEFGVSGAKGFGDRHEDYPKNPSGEKAMDLNNNNVGRTVASQIKKGDKNALSAACKQALTDGRLKTLN' A
#
# COMPACT_ATOMS: atom_id res chain seq x y z
N ALA A 1 6.81 -2.62 4.24
CA ALA A 1 5.87 -3.68 3.82
C ALA A 1 4.43 -3.50 4.32
N TYR A 2 3.97 -4.21 5.37
CA TYR A 2 2.54 -4.27 5.75
C TYR A 2 1.89 -2.90 5.96
N ARG A 3 2.56 -1.97 6.67
CA ARG A 3 2.01 -0.64 6.97
C ARG A 3 1.66 0.15 5.70
N HIS A 4 2.51 0.12 4.68
CA HIS A 4 2.28 0.82 3.39
C HIS A 4 1.11 0.20 2.63
N CYS A 5 1.02 -1.14 2.58
CA CYS A 5 -0.15 -1.83 2.01
C CYS A 5 -1.44 -1.42 2.72
N TYR A 6 -1.47 -1.50 4.05
CA TYR A 6 -2.68 -1.23 4.82
C TYR A 6 -3.09 0.25 4.72
N TRP A 7 -2.14 1.18 4.86
CA TRP A 7 -2.41 2.61 4.75
C TRP A 7 -2.90 3.00 3.35
N SER A 8 -2.24 2.52 2.29
CA SER A 8 -2.69 2.82 0.92
C SER A 8 -4.06 2.20 0.60
N GLY A 9 -4.37 1.05 1.19
CA GLY A 9 -5.72 0.47 1.11
C GLY A 9 -6.77 1.32 1.83
N LEU A 10 -6.48 1.87 3.00
CA LEU A 10 -7.38 2.80 3.70
C LEU A 10 -7.61 4.08 2.90
N LEU A 11 -6.55 4.64 2.30
CA LEU A 11 -6.68 5.78 1.39
C LEU A 11 -7.53 5.44 0.16
N THR A 12 -7.50 4.19 -0.31
CA THR A 12 -8.31 3.74 -1.45
C THR A 12 -9.78 3.67 -1.08
N PHE A 13 -10.11 3.23 0.14
CA PHE A 13 -11.48 3.33 0.64
C PHE A 13 -11.95 4.77 0.77
N GLU A 14 -11.10 5.70 1.20
CA GLU A 14 -11.52 7.09 1.40
C GLU A 14 -11.60 7.88 0.08
N PHE A 15 -10.53 7.82 -0.73
CA PHE A 15 -10.31 8.72 -1.87
C PHE A 15 -10.27 8.00 -3.22
N GLY A 16 -10.52 6.68 -3.25
CA GLY A 16 -10.36 5.86 -4.44
C GLY A 16 -8.90 5.64 -4.82
N VAL A 17 -8.69 4.82 -5.86
CA VAL A 17 -7.35 4.38 -6.30
C VAL A 17 -6.47 5.57 -6.71
N SER A 18 -7.04 6.53 -7.45
CA SER A 18 -6.28 7.70 -7.94
C SER A 18 -5.84 8.62 -6.79
N GLY A 19 -6.74 8.90 -5.84
CA GLY A 19 -6.41 9.70 -4.65
C GLY A 19 -5.33 9.03 -3.80
N ALA A 20 -5.50 7.73 -3.53
CA ALA A 20 -4.53 6.94 -2.78
C ALA A 20 -3.14 6.90 -3.45
N LYS A 21 -3.09 6.84 -4.79
CA LYS A 21 -1.83 6.92 -5.54
C LYS A 21 -1.19 8.29 -5.38
N GLY A 22 -1.94 9.38 -5.55
CA GLY A 22 -1.41 10.74 -5.41
C GLY A 22 -0.81 11.00 -4.02
N PHE A 23 -1.54 10.65 -2.96
CA PHE A 23 -1.05 10.77 -1.59
C PHE A 23 0.16 9.88 -1.32
N GLY A 24 0.11 8.61 -1.73
CA GLY A 24 1.21 7.67 -1.55
C GLY A 24 2.48 8.10 -2.27
N ASP A 25 2.38 8.41 -3.56
CA ASP A 25 3.54 8.81 -4.36
C ASP A 25 4.20 10.07 -3.80
N ARG A 26 3.42 11.06 -3.35
CA ARG A 26 3.95 12.27 -2.74
C ARG A 26 4.57 12.01 -1.36
N HIS A 27 4.04 11.07 -0.58
CA HIS A 27 4.63 10.67 0.70
C HIS A 27 6.02 10.06 0.51
N GLU A 28 6.23 9.29 -0.56
CA GLU A 28 7.54 8.71 -0.88
C GLU A 28 8.48 9.65 -1.67
N ASP A 29 8.07 10.89 -1.98
CA ASP A 29 8.83 11.83 -2.80
C ASP A 29 9.44 12.97 -1.97
N TYR A 30 10.34 12.62 -1.05
CA TYR A 30 11.06 13.57 -0.21
C TYR A 30 12.58 13.59 -0.47
N PRO A 31 13.27 14.72 -0.22
CA PRO A 31 14.71 14.81 -0.41
C PRO A 31 15.44 13.77 0.44
N LYS A 32 16.38 13.04 -0.18
CA LYS A 32 17.17 11.96 0.43
C LYS A 32 16.41 10.65 0.71
N ASN A 33 15.22 10.44 0.15
CA ASN A 33 14.61 9.09 0.19
C ASN A 33 15.51 8.09 -0.58
N PRO A 34 16.05 7.04 0.08
CA PRO A 34 16.85 6.04 -0.61
C PRO A 34 16.05 5.38 -1.74
N SER A 35 16.65 5.23 -2.92
CA SER A 35 15.93 4.72 -4.11
C SER A 35 15.32 3.33 -3.90
N GLY A 36 16.01 2.46 -3.14
CA GLY A 36 15.52 1.14 -2.77
C GLY A 36 14.32 1.18 -1.83
N GLU A 37 14.33 2.07 -0.82
CA GLU A 37 13.20 2.29 0.10
C GLU A 37 11.99 2.82 -0.67
N LYS A 38 12.19 3.86 -1.49
CA LYS A 38 11.15 4.43 -2.35
C LYS A 38 10.51 3.37 -3.24
N ALA A 39 11.30 2.55 -3.92
CA ALA A 39 10.77 1.51 -4.81
C ALA A 39 9.98 0.44 -4.03
N MET A 40 10.48 0.02 -2.87
CA MET A 40 9.79 -0.92 -1.97
C MET A 40 8.43 -0.35 -1.54
N ASP A 41 8.39 0.89 -1.10
CA ASP A 41 7.17 1.48 -0.53
C ASP A 41 6.15 1.83 -1.61
N LEU A 42 6.57 2.30 -2.78
CA LEU A 42 5.68 2.45 -3.95
C LEU A 42 5.06 1.11 -4.38
N ASN A 43 5.82 0.02 -4.38
CA ASN A 43 5.28 -1.32 -4.63
C ASN A 43 4.24 -1.70 -3.57
N ASN A 44 4.58 -1.54 -2.29
CA ASN A 44 3.70 -1.92 -1.19
C ASN A 44 2.40 -1.10 -1.19
N ASN A 45 2.50 0.20 -1.48
CA ASN A 45 1.35 1.09 -1.68
C ASN A 45 0.47 0.59 -2.85
N ASN A 46 1.09 0.19 -3.96
CA ASN A 46 0.36 -0.36 -5.11
C ASN A 46 -0.41 -1.63 -4.76
N VAL A 47 0.21 -2.57 -4.05
CA VAL A 47 -0.48 -3.77 -3.58
C VAL A 47 -1.67 -3.41 -2.68
N GLY A 48 -1.52 -2.43 -1.78
CA GLY A 48 -2.59 -1.91 -0.94
C GLY A 48 -3.81 -1.42 -1.70
N ARG A 49 -3.60 -0.61 -2.75
CA ARG A 49 -4.69 -0.12 -3.63
C ARG A 49 -5.39 -1.27 -4.36
N THR A 50 -4.61 -2.23 -4.86
CA THR A 50 -5.14 -3.39 -5.58
C THR A 50 -6.03 -4.25 -4.69
N VAL A 51 -5.56 -4.63 -3.50
CA VAL A 51 -6.37 -5.48 -2.60
C VAL A 51 -7.61 -4.74 -2.08
N ALA A 52 -7.51 -3.44 -1.79
CA ALA A 52 -8.66 -2.65 -1.36
C ALA A 52 -9.74 -2.57 -2.46
N SER A 53 -9.37 -2.55 -3.74
CA SER A 53 -10.31 -2.52 -4.86
C SER A 53 -11.09 -3.83 -5.05
N GLN A 54 -10.64 -4.92 -4.42
CA GLN A 54 -11.24 -6.26 -4.50
C GLN A 54 -12.09 -6.60 -3.26
N ILE A 55 -12.15 -5.69 -2.29
CA ILE A 55 -12.78 -5.90 -0.98
C ILE A 55 -13.93 -4.89 -0.83
N LYS A 56 -14.95 -5.26 -0.06
CA LYS A 56 -16.03 -4.34 0.31
C LYS A 56 -15.46 -3.05 0.90
N LYS A 57 -15.82 -1.90 0.32
CA LYS A 57 -15.39 -0.58 0.78
C LYS A 57 -15.61 -0.42 2.29
N GLY A 58 -14.55 -0.09 3.02
CA GLY A 58 -14.58 0.15 4.47
C GLY A 58 -14.37 -1.09 5.35
N ASP A 59 -14.27 -2.30 4.77
CA ASP A 59 -13.95 -3.50 5.53
C ASP A 59 -12.46 -3.56 5.90
N LYS A 60 -12.14 -2.95 7.05
CA LYS A 60 -10.77 -2.84 7.56
C LYS A 60 -10.17 -4.19 7.95
N ASN A 61 -11.00 -5.14 8.39
CA ASN A 61 -10.54 -6.47 8.80
C ASN A 61 -10.13 -7.29 7.59
N ALA A 62 -10.96 -7.30 6.54
CA ALA A 62 -10.62 -7.95 5.28
C ALA A 62 -9.38 -7.31 4.63
N LEU A 63 -9.26 -5.97 4.67
CA LEU A 63 -8.06 -5.28 4.18
C LEU A 63 -6.80 -5.67 4.96
N SER A 64 -6.85 -5.72 6.29
CA SER A 64 -5.72 -6.15 7.12
C SER A 64 -5.32 -7.58 6.80
N ALA A 65 -6.29 -8.50 6.70
CA ALA A 65 -6.05 -9.89 6.34
C ALA A 65 -5.40 -10.01 4.95
N ALA A 66 -5.91 -9.28 3.96
CA ALA A 66 -5.38 -9.30 2.60
C ALA A 66 -3.94 -8.75 2.52
N CYS A 67 -3.61 -7.70 3.28
CA CYS A 67 -2.23 -7.19 3.35
C CYS A 67 -1.28 -8.15 4.09
N LYS A 68 -1.75 -8.88 5.10
CA LYS A 68 -0.96 -9.95 5.75
C LYS A 68 -0.72 -11.10 4.78
N GLN A 69 -1.75 -11.54 4.06
CA GLN A 69 -1.61 -12.57 3.04
C GLN A 69 -0.63 -12.13 1.95
N ALA A 70 -0.71 -10.88 1.48
CA ALA A 70 0.22 -10.35 0.49
C ALA A 70 1.69 -10.35 0.96
N LEU A 71 1.94 -10.21 2.26
CA LEU A 71 3.27 -10.36 2.82
C LEU A 71 3.74 -11.82 2.75
N THR A 72 2.88 -12.75 3.19
CA THR A 72 3.15 -14.20 3.14
C THR A 72 3.38 -14.70 1.71
N ASP A 73 2.63 -14.17 0.75
CA ASP A 73 2.75 -14.48 -0.68
C ASP A 73 4.01 -13.89 -1.35
N GLY A 74 4.80 -13.07 -0.65
CA GLY A 74 5.96 -12.36 -1.22
C GLY A 74 5.61 -11.22 -2.19
N ARG A 75 4.35 -10.79 -2.22
CA ARG A 75 3.89 -9.64 -3.02
C ARG A 75 4.31 -8.30 -2.42
N LEU A 76 4.44 -8.23 -1.09
CA LEU A 76 5.06 -7.10 -0.42
C LEU A 76 6.58 -7.23 -0.40
N LYS A 77 7.28 -6.11 -0.55
CA LYS A 77 8.74 -6.03 -0.49
C LYS A 77 9.19 -5.51 0.87
N THR A 78 10.30 -6.06 1.35
CA THR A 78 11.11 -5.60 2.48
C THR A 78 12.54 -5.37 1.99
N LEU A 79 13.28 -4.47 2.65
CA LEU A 79 14.73 -4.44 2.50
C LEU A 79 15.32 -5.44 3.50
N ASN A 80 16.32 -6.18 3.03
CA ASN A 80 17.08 -7.14 3.84
C ASN A 80 18.28 -6.46 4.48
#